data_AF-A0A9Q0G006-F1
#
_entry.id   AF-A0A9Q0G006-F1
#
_cell.length_a   1.000
_cell.length_b   1.000
_cell.length_c   1.000
_cell.angle_alpha   90.00
_cell.angle_beta   90.00
_cell.angle_gamma   90.00
#
_symmetry.space_group_name_H-M   'P 1'
#
loop_
_entity.id
_entity.type
_entity.pdbx_description
1 polymer ?
#
loop_
_entity_poly.entity_id
_entity_poly.type
_entity_poly.pdbx_seq_one_letter_code
_entity_poly.pdbx_strand_id
1 'polypeptide(L)'
;MLVVLPGLEARRLEVEESAKAPPPYSPIIASCAPKLPKNCGDEVKESVLGLEGSAPTADCCRQLIRWGKTCHDAFAQLLVSREPASQKSSILTNRLEAKRLEVEESAKAPPPYSPIIASCAPKLPKNCGDEVKESVLGLGGSVPTADCCRQLVRWGKTCHDAFSQLLVSREPASQKSSILTNSKTIWEGCVDVEESSPIISSCAAKLSKNCGEEVKLSVLGHQGSVPTNKCCRQLVRSGKTCHDAFAQLLVSREPASQKSSILTNSKTIWEGCIDVR
;
A
#
# COMPACT_ATOMS: atom_id res chain seq x y z
N MET A 1 2.38 93.10 -20.97
CA MET A 1 2.23 92.45 -19.65
C MET A 1 3.12 91.20 -19.66
N LEU A 2 4.13 91.14 -18.76
CA LEU A 2 5.02 90.00 -18.39
C LEU A 2 5.97 89.46 -19.48
N VAL A 3 7.29 89.77 -19.53
CA VAL A 3 8.47 89.44 -18.67
C VAL A 3 9.11 88.05 -18.93
N VAL A 4 10.25 88.08 -19.65
CA VAL A 4 11.56 87.37 -19.57
C VAL A 4 11.73 86.01 -18.81
N LEU A 5 12.05 84.93 -19.59
CA LEU A 5 13.15 83.90 -19.57
C LEU A 5 13.69 83.26 -18.24
N PRO A 6 14.61 82.24 -18.24
CA PRO A 6 14.71 80.95 -18.98
C PRO A 6 15.22 79.75 -18.10
N GLY A 7 15.29 78.54 -18.68
CA GLY A 7 16.36 77.56 -18.41
C GLY A 7 16.00 76.25 -17.68
N LEU A 8 16.25 75.10 -18.32
CA LEU A 8 17.15 74.02 -17.83
C LEU A 8 17.10 72.77 -18.74
N GLU A 9 18.26 72.45 -19.31
CA GLU A 9 18.60 71.20 -19.99
C GLU A 9 18.10 69.91 -19.31
N ALA A 10 17.54 69.01 -20.11
CA ALA A 10 17.45 67.59 -19.76
C ALA A 10 18.72 66.86 -20.22
N ARG A 11 19.53 66.43 -19.26
CA ARG A 11 20.74 65.62 -19.40
C ARG A 11 20.42 64.11 -19.39
N ARG A 12 21.17 63.40 -20.23
CA ARG A 12 21.92 62.16 -19.97
C ARG A 12 21.15 60.85 -19.67
N LEU A 13 21.35 59.90 -20.59
CA LEU A 13 21.34 58.44 -20.44
C LEU A 13 22.03 57.97 -19.15
N GLU A 14 21.31 57.31 -18.24
CA GLU A 14 21.81 56.19 -17.43
C GLU A 14 20.66 55.20 -17.21
N VAL A 15 20.96 53.92 -17.50
CA VAL A 15 20.09 52.76 -17.32
C VAL A 15 20.09 52.41 -15.83
N GLU A 16 18.98 52.64 -15.13
CA GLU A 16 18.77 52.05 -13.81
C GLU A 16 18.10 50.67 -13.98
N GLU A 17 18.94 49.63 -13.90
CA GLU A 17 18.53 48.28 -13.58
C GLU A 17 17.93 48.30 -12.16
N SER A 18 16.60 48.45 -12.08
CA SER A 18 15.85 48.46 -10.84
C SER A 18 16.17 47.22 -10.01
N ALA A 19 16.68 47.44 -8.81
CA ALA A 19 17.02 46.42 -7.80
C ALA A 19 15.80 45.54 -7.49
N LYS A 20 15.61 44.49 -8.28
CA LYS A 20 14.62 43.45 -8.03
C LYS A 20 15.13 42.61 -6.86
N ALA A 21 14.31 42.49 -5.81
CA ALA A 21 14.63 41.64 -4.66
C ALA A 21 15.12 40.26 -5.15
N PRO A 22 16.21 39.70 -4.58
CA PRO A 22 16.74 38.42 -5.01
C PRO A 22 15.62 37.37 -4.93
N PRO A 23 15.49 36.50 -5.94
CA PRO A 23 14.43 35.49 -5.94
C PRO A 23 14.49 34.67 -4.64
N PRO A 24 13.33 34.24 -4.10
CA PRO A 24 13.23 33.63 -2.77
C PRO A 24 14.08 32.36 -2.59
N TYR A 25 14.56 31.78 -3.69
CA TYR A 25 15.41 30.59 -3.74
C TYR A 25 16.91 30.90 -3.64
N SER A 26 17.31 32.17 -3.66
CA SER A 26 18.71 32.61 -3.63
C SER A 26 19.53 32.06 -2.45
N PRO A 27 19.01 32.03 -1.19
CA PRO A 27 19.75 31.45 -0.06
C PRO A 27 19.89 29.93 -0.15
N ILE A 28 18.86 29.24 -0.64
CA ILE A 28 18.84 27.78 -0.80
C ILE A 28 19.88 27.38 -1.85
N ILE A 29 19.91 28.07 -2.99
CA ILE A 29 20.84 27.80 -4.08
C ILE A 29 22.28 28.08 -3.67
N ALA A 30 22.54 29.13 -2.87
CA ALA A 30 23.87 29.40 -2.32
C ALA A 30 24.40 28.23 -1.47
N SER A 31 23.54 27.58 -0.68
CA SER A 31 23.90 26.38 0.09
C SER A 31 24.07 25.10 -0.74
N CYS A 32 23.47 25.07 -1.94
CA CYS A 32 23.49 23.93 -2.85
C CYS A 32 24.63 24.02 -3.90
N ALA A 33 25.09 25.23 -4.23
CA ALA A 33 26.07 25.54 -5.27
C ALA A 33 27.41 24.77 -5.21
N PRO A 34 28.00 24.45 -4.03
CA PRO A 34 29.28 23.74 -3.97
C PRO A 34 29.22 22.28 -4.47
N LYS A 35 28.04 21.74 -4.77
CA LYS A 35 27.79 20.29 -4.92
C LYS A 35 27.40 19.85 -6.34
N LEU A 36 27.27 20.76 -7.31
CA LEU A 36 26.86 20.43 -8.67
C LEU A 36 28.03 20.66 -9.66
N PRO A 37 28.58 19.63 -10.31
CA PRO A 37 29.54 19.83 -11.39
C PRO A 37 28.91 20.57 -12.56
N LYS A 38 29.67 21.45 -13.21
CA LYS A 38 29.20 22.32 -14.30
C LYS A 38 28.41 21.55 -15.38
N ASN A 39 28.91 20.38 -15.76
CA ASN A 39 28.35 19.54 -16.82
C ASN A 39 26.92 19.07 -16.49
N CYS A 40 26.65 18.74 -15.22
CA CYS A 40 25.32 18.32 -14.78
C CYS A 40 24.34 19.50 -14.67
N GLY A 41 24.83 20.71 -14.41
CA GLY A 41 24.01 21.92 -14.42
C GLY A 41 23.44 22.25 -15.80
N ASP A 42 24.25 22.06 -16.85
CA ASP A 42 23.83 22.29 -18.24
C ASP A 42 22.86 21.19 -18.72
N GLU A 43 23.13 19.92 -18.41
CA GLU A 43 22.21 18.79 -18.70
C GLU A 43 20.83 18.99 -18.05
N VAL A 44 20.81 19.44 -16.79
CA VAL A 44 19.55 19.72 -16.07
C VAL A 44 18.84 20.92 -16.68
N LYS A 45 19.56 21.95 -17.11
CA LYS A 45 18.97 23.11 -17.76
C LYS A 45 18.29 22.72 -19.07
N GLU A 46 18.96 21.99 -19.94
CA GLU A 46 18.38 21.55 -21.21
C GLU A 46 17.15 20.66 -20.99
N SER A 47 17.24 19.72 -20.03
CA SER A 47 16.13 18.85 -19.66
C SER A 47 14.92 19.60 -19.07
N VAL A 48 15.15 20.58 -18.18
CA VAL A 48 14.08 21.40 -17.57
C VAL A 48 13.41 22.33 -18.59
N LEU A 49 14.18 22.83 -19.57
CA LEU A 49 13.67 23.72 -20.62
C LEU A 49 13.04 22.97 -21.81
N GLY A 50 13.14 21.64 -21.83
CA GLY A 50 12.50 20.80 -22.86
C GLY A 50 13.13 20.96 -24.23
N LEU A 51 14.44 21.23 -24.31
CA LEU A 51 15.18 21.18 -25.58
C LEU A 51 15.33 19.72 -25.99
N GLU A 52 14.95 19.36 -27.21
CA GLU A 52 14.92 17.96 -27.66
C GLU A 52 16.30 17.29 -27.55
N GLY A 53 16.37 16.15 -26.86
CA GLY A 53 17.48 15.20 -26.97
C GLY A 53 18.40 14.98 -25.76
N SER A 54 18.28 15.69 -24.64
CA SER A 54 19.18 15.48 -23.49
C SER A 54 18.43 15.16 -22.19
N ALA A 55 18.03 13.89 -22.06
CA ALA A 55 17.85 13.33 -20.72
C ALA A 55 19.21 13.43 -19.99
N PRO A 56 19.25 13.86 -18.71
CA PRO A 56 20.50 13.90 -17.98
C PRO A 56 21.15 12.53 -17.98
N THR A 57 22.47 12.51 -18.11
CA THR A 57 23.25 11.28 -18.07
C THR A 57 23.00 10.52 -16.76
N ALA A 58 23.17 9.20 -16.78
CA ALA A 58 23.02 8.38 -15.58
C ALA A 58 23.93 8.86 -14.42
N ASP A 59 25.07 9.47 -14.75
CA ASP A 59 25.96 10.07 -13.76
C ASP A 59 25.39 11.34 -13.16
N CYS A 60 24.90 12.28 -13.99
CA CYS A 60 24.20 13.47 -13.51
C CYS A 60 22.97 13.10 -12.66
N CYS A 61 22.18 12.11 -13.07
CA CYS A 61 21.04 11.60 -12.29
C CYS A 61 21.45 11.11 -10.88
N ARG A 62 22.54 10.34 -10.75
CA ARG A 62 23.05 9.91 -9.44
C ARG A 62 23.49 11.08 -8.57
N GLN A 63 24.07 12.10 -9.18
CA GLN A 63 24.51 13.29 -8.47
C GLN A 63 23.34 14.16 -8.03
N LEU A 64 22.30 14.32 -8.87
CA LEU A 64 21.06 14.99 -8.52
C LEU A 64 20.35 14.34 -7.32
N ILE A 65 20.31 13.01 -7.27
CA ILE A 65 19.76 12.28 -6.12
C ILE A 65 20.53 12.63 -4.84
N ARG A 66 21.88 12.70 -4.90
CA ARG A 66 22.73 13.11 -3.77
C ARG A 66 22.59 14.59 -3.42
N TRP A 67 22.26 15.42 -4.40
CA TRP A 67 21.98 16.85 -4.22
C TRP A 67 20.70 17.08 -3.42
N GLY A 68 19.77 16.15 -3.53
CA GLY A 68 18.54 16.12 -2.75
C GLY A 68 17.43 16.97 -3.35
N LYS A 69 16.19 16.57 -3.04
CA LYS A 69 14.97 17.15 -3.62
C LYS A 69 14.89 18.66 -3.46
N THR A 70 15.25 19.19 -2.29
CA THR A 70 15.17 20.63 -1.99
C THR A 70 16.11 21.46 -2.89
N CYS A 71 17.34 21.00 -3.13
CA CYS A 71 18.28 21.68 -4.00
C CYS A 71 17.86 21.59 -5.47
N HIS A 72 17.40 20.41 -5.90
CA HIS A 72 16.87 20.20 -7.25
C HIS A 72 15.67 21.10 -7.56
N ASP A 73 14.70 21.17 -6.65
CA ASP A 73 13.49 21.98 -6.82
C ASP A 73 13.83 23.47 -6.89
N ALA A 74 14.72 23.95 -6.02
CA ALA A 74 15.16 25.35 -6.00
C ALA A 74 15.91 25.74 -7.28
N PHE A 75 16.78 24.87 -7.80
CA PHE A 75 17.51 25.12 -9.03
C PHE A 75 16.60 25.11 -10.27
N ALA A 76 15.70 24.13 -10.37
CA ALA A 76 14.71 24.08 -11.44
C ALA A 76 13.82 25.34 -11.43
N GLN A 77 13.41 25.82 -10.25
CA GLN A 77 12.64 27.06 -10.12
C GLN A 77 13.45 28.30 -10.53
N LEU A 78 14.75 28.37 -10.21
CA LEU A 78 15.63 29.45 -10.68
C LEU A 78 15.75 29.46 -12.20
N LEU A 79 15.97 28.30 -12.82
CA LEU A 79 16.06 28.17 -14.28
C LEU A 79 14.77 28.67 -14.94
N VAL A 80 13.62 28.17 -14.49
CA VAL A 80 12.31 28.61 -14.99
C VAL A 80 12.11 30.11 -14.74
N SER A 81 12.56 30.67 -13.62
CA SER A 81 12.37 32.09 -13.30
C SER A 81 13.10 33.06 -14.24
N ARG A 82 14.20 32.61 -14.86
CA ARG A 82 15.03 33.38 -15.79
C ARG A 82 14.48 33.43 -17.21
N GLU A 83 13.57 32.53 -17.55
CA GLU A 83 12.96 32.47 -18.88
C GLU A 83 11.90 33.58 -19.11
N PRO A 84 11.69 34.02 -20.36
CA PRO A 84 10.59 34.91 -20.71
C PRO A 84 9.22 34.26 -20.44
N ALA A 85 8.20 35.10 -20.24
CA ALA A 85 6.86 34.65 -19.83
C ALA A 85 6.22 33.65 -20.82
N SER A 86 6.49 33.78 -22.12
CA SER A 86 6.05 32.86 -23.16
C SER A 86 6.62 31.45 -22.98
N GLN A 87 7.93 31.32 -22.70
CA GLN A 87 8.58 30.02 -22.46
C GLN A 87 8.19 29.41 -21.11
N LYS A 88 7.99 30.21 -20.06
CA LYS A 88 7.49 29.73 -18.75
C LYS A 88 6.15 29.01 -18.88
N SER A 89 5.24 29.57 -19.68
CA SER A 89 3.93 28.98 -19.95
C SER A 89 4.07 27.61 -20.62
N SER A 90 4.90 27.51 -21.67
CA SER A 90 5.15 26.24 -22.37
C SER A 90 5.79 25.17 -21.47
N ILE A 91 6.78 25.53 -20.65
CA ILE A 91 7.44 24.59 -19.72
C ILE A 91 6.45 24.04 -18.71
N LEU A 92 5.55 24.89 -18.19
CA LEU A 92 4.54 24.46 -17.22
C LEU A 92 3.51 23.52 -17.86
N THR A 93 3.06 23.84 -19.08
CA THR A 93 2.13 23.00 -19.84
C THR A 93 2.72 21.63 -20.14
N ASN A 94 3.95 21.57 -20.64
CA ASN A 94 4.63 20.30 -20.94
C ASN A 94 4.81 19.44 -19.68
N ARG A 95 5.09 20.05 -18.52
CA ARG A 95 5.17 19.32 -17.23
C ARG A 95 3.82 18.78 -16.77
N LEU A 96 2.73 19.52 -17.00
CA LEU A 96 1.38 19.06 -16.68
C LEU A 96 0.95 17.91 -17.60
N GLU A 97 1.29 17.99 -18.89
CA GLU A 97 1.06 16.90 -19.85
C GLU A 97 1.87 15.65 -19.51
N ALA A 98 3.16 15.77 -19.20
CA ALA A 98 3.98 14.64 -18.76
C ALA A 98 3.40 13.96 -17.51
N LYS A 99 3.00 14.75 -16.49
CA LYS A 99 2.32 14.20 -15.30
C LYS A 99 1.00 13.51 -15.63
N ARG A 100 0.23 14.05 -16.58
CA ARG A 100 -1.02 13.43 -17.02
C ARG A 100 -0.75 12.08 -17.69
N LEU A 101 0.26 12.00 -18.55
CA LEU A 101 0.67 10.76 -19.22
C LEU A 101 1.17 9.71 -18.20
N GLU A 102 1.95 10.11 -17.19
CA GLU A 102 2.36 9.22 -16.08
C GLU A 102 1.15 8.65 -15.30
N VAL A 103 0.13 9.48 -15.06
CA VAL A 103 -1.10 9.04 -14.38
C VAL A 103 -1.91 8.09 -15.27
N GLU A 104 -2.01 8.37 -16.57
CA GLU A 104 -2.70 7.52 -17.55
C GLU A 104 -1.98 6.17 -17.75
N GLU A 105 -0.64 6.14 -17.71
CA GLU A 105 0.16 4.92 -17.79
C GLU A 105 0.09 4.09 -16.51
N SER A 106 0.11 4.74 -15.35
CA SER A 106 -0.13 4.10 -14.05
C SER A 106 -1.53 3.48 -13.96
N ALA A 107 -2.53 4.12 -14.58
CA ALA A 107 -3.89 3.57 -14.68
C ALA A 107 -4.01 2.33 -15.60
N LYS A 108 -3.05 2.11 -16.52
CA LYS A 108 -3.00 0.91 -17.38
C LYS A 108 -2.32 -0.27 -16.71
N ALA A 109 -1.51 -0.06 -15.67
CA ALA A 109 -0.88 -1.14 -14.93
C ALA A 109 -1.94 -1.96 -14.16
N PRO A 110 -1.88 -3.31 -14.18
CA PRO A 110 -2.74 -4.12 -13.32
C PRO A 110 -2.54 -3.72 -11.86
N PRO A 111 -3.61 -3.64 -11.04
CA PRO A 111 -3.46 -3.36 -9.61
C PRO A 111 -2.46 -4.34 -8.98
N PRO A 112 -1.62 -3.89 -8.02
CA PRO A 112 -0.56 -4.72 -7.43
C PRO A 112 -1.08 -6.03 -6.78
N TYR A 113 -2.38 -6.11 -6.52
CA TYR A 113 -3.06 -7.28 -5.96
C TYR A 113 -3.55 -8.29 -7.02
N SER A 114 -3.44 -7.98 -8.31
CA SER A 114 -3.94 -8.81 -9.42
C SER A 114 -3.39 -10.25 -9.43
N PRO A 115 -2.09 -10.52 -9.17
CA PRO A 115 -1.58 -11.90 -9.08
C PRO A 115 -2.14 -12.70 -7.91
N ILE A 116 -2.34 -12.05 -6.75
CA ILE A 116 -2.91 -12.69 -5.56
C ILE A 116 -4.37 -13.06 -5.86
N ILE A 117 -5.14 -12.13 -6.40
CA ILE A 117 -6.54 -12.35 -6.75
C ILE A 117 -6.69 -13.45 -7.80
N ALA A 118 -5.79 -13.55 -8.79
CA ALA A 118 -5.81 -14.63 -9.77
C ALA A 118 -5.63 -16.02 -9.11
N SER A 119 -4.76 -16.13 -8.10
CA SER A 119 -4.59 -17.38 -7.34
C SER A 119 -5.75 -17.70 -6.39
N CYS A 120 -6.53 -16.68 -6.02
CA CYS A 120 -7.68 -16.78 -5.14
C CYS A 120 -9.00 -17.05 -5.90
N ALA A 121 -9.17 -16.50 -7.11
CA ALA A 121 -10.41 -16.50 -7.88
C ALA A 121 -11.12 -17.85 -8.05
N PRO A 122 -10.45 -19.01 -8.26
CA PRO A 122 -11.16 -20.26 -8.51
C PRO A 122 -11.83 -20.87 -7.27
N LYS A 123 -11.70 -20.28 -6.07
CA LYS A 123 -12.04 -20.93 -4.80
C LYS A 123 -13.25 -20.36 -4.06
N LEU A 124 -13.77 -19.19 -4.46
CA LEU A 124 -14.95 -18.59 -3.83
C LEU A 124 -16.12 -18.61 -4.84
N PRO A 125 -17.25 -19.27 -4.52
CA PRO A 125 -18.42 -19.26 -5.38
C PRO A 125 -18.95 -17.86 -5.63
N LYS A 126 -19.42 -17.62 -6.86
CA LYS A 126 -19.82 -16.28 -7.33
C LYS A 126 -20.83 -15.60 -6.40
N ASN A 127 -21.87 -16.34 -5.97
CA ASN A 127 -22.90 -15.83 -5.06
C ASN A 127 -22.32 -15.35 -3.72
N CYS A 128 -21.34 -16.08 -3.16
CA CYS A 128 -20.66 -15.64 -1.94
C CYS A 128 -19.71 -14.46 -2.21
N GLY A 129 -19.02 -14.44 -3.35
CA GLY A 129 -18.21 -13.29 -3.75
C GLY A 129 -19.02 -12.00 -3.92
N ASP A 130 -20.23 -12.11 -4.48
CA ASP A 130 -21.16 -10.98 -4.62
C ASP A 130 -21.65 -10.49 -3.25
N GLU A 131 -22.03 -11.41 -2.35
CA GLU A 131 -22.43 -11.06 -0.97
C GLU A 131 -21.29 -10.36 -0.21
N VAL A 132 -20.07 -10.90 -0.25
CA VAL A 132 -18.90 -10.30 0.38
C VAL A 132 -18.63 -8.90 -0.20
N LYS A 133 -18.72 -8.74 -1.52
CA LYS A 133 -18.56 -7.44 -2.18
C LYS A 133 -19.57 -6.44 -1.67
N GLU A 134 -20.86 -6.80 -1.65
CA GLU A 134 -21.94 -5.91 -1.20
C GLU A 134 -21.76 -5.50 0.27
N SER A 135 -21.41 -6.45 1.15
CA SER A 135 -21.11 -6.16 2.54
C SER A 135 -19.89 -5.25 2.72
N VAL A 136 -18.81 -5.49 1.98
CA VAL A 136 -17.58 -4.67 2.04
C VAL A 136 -17.84 -3.25 1.53
N LEU A 137 -18.62 -3.10 0.46
CA LEU A 137 -19.04 -1.80 -0.07
C LEU A 137 -20.10 -1.10 0.79
N GLY A 138 -20.65 -1.77 1.82
CA GLY A 138 -21.71 -1.21 2.67
C GLY A 138 -23.05 -1.06 1.95
N LEU A 139 -23.27 -1.84 0.89
CA LEU A 139 -24.51 -1.85 0.09
C LEU A 139 -25.54 -2.84 0.66
N GLY A 140 -25.09 -3.85 1.41
CA GLY A 140 -25.93 -4.78 2.17
C GLY A 140 -25.66 -4.60 3.66
N GLY A 141 -26.70 -4.34 4.45
CA GLY A 141 -26.60 -3.99 5.88
C GLY A 141 -26.18 -5.12 6.83
N SER A 142 -25.51 -6.18 6.37
CA SER A 142 -25.21 -7.34 7.21
C SER A 142 -23.92 -8.08 6.83
N VAL A 143 -23.40 -8.82 7.82
CA VAL A 143 -22.41 -9.89 7.65
C VAL A 143 -22.94 -10.91 6.65
N PRO A 144 -22.10 -11.47 5.75
CA PRO A 144 -22.51 -12.54 4.86
C PRO A 144 -23.21 -13.70 5.56
N THR A 145 -24.03 -14.44 4.82
CA THR A 145 -24.68 -15.67 5.29
C THR A 145 -23.67 -16.60 5.96
N ALA A 146 -24.14 -17.42 6.90
CA ALA A 146 -23.24 -18.31 7.62
C ALA A 146 -22.47 -19.24 6.66
N ASP A 147 -23.11 -19.77 5.62
CA ASP A 147 -22.45 -20.56 4.58
C ASP A 147 -21.40 -19.78 3.80
N CYS A 148 -21.69 -18.52 3.44
CA CYS A 148 -20.70 -17.68 2.77
C CYS A 148 -19.53 -17.34 3.70
N CYS A 149 -19.77 -17.04 4.98
CA CYS A 149 -18.72 -16.79 5.94
C CYS A 149 -17.76 -17.98 6.09
N ARG A 150 -18.27 -19.22 6.16
CA ARG A 150 -17.41 -20.41 6.19
C ARG A 150 -16.55 -20.54 4.94
N GLN A 151 -17.13 -20.24 3.78
CA GLN A 151 -16.40 -20.26 2.52
C GLN A 151 -15.35 -19.14 2.44
N LEU A 152 -15.67 -17.94 2.94
CA LEU A 152 -14.75 -16.80 3.01
C LEU A 152 -13.57 -17.12 3.93
N VAL A 153 -13.82 -17.70 5.10
CA VAL A 153 -12.77 -18.11 6.05
C VAL A 153 -11.85 -19.16 5.41
N ARG A 154 -12.41 -20.15 4.72
CA ARG A 154 -11.63 -21.16 3.97
C ARG A 154 -10.89 -20.57 2.77
N TRP A 155 -11.46 -19.56 2.11
CA TRP A 155 -10.81 -18.80 1.05
C TRP A 155 -9.58 -18.07 1.57
N GLY A 156 -9.66 -17.62 2.83
CA GLY A 156 -8.53 -17.21 3.63
C GLY A 156 -8.30 -15.71 3.61
N LYS A 157 -7.75 -15.21 4.73
CA LYS A 157 -7.58 -13.78 4.97
C LYS A 157 -6.82 -13.05 3.87
N THR A 158 -5.78 -13.68 3.33
CA THR A 158 -4.95 -13.10 2.26
C THR A 158 -5.76 -12.82 1.00
N CYS A 159 -6.69 -13.73 0.65
CA CYS A 159 -7.56 -13.55 -0.50
C CYS A 159 -8.62 -12.48 -0.24
N HIS A 160 -9.21 -12.48 0.96
CA HIS A 160 -10.14 -11.43 1.41
C HIS A 160 -9.50 -10.05 1.38
N ASP A 161 -8.33 -9.90 2.00
CA ASP A 161 -7.59 -8.64 2.05
C ASP A 161 -7.26 -8.15 0.63
N ALA A 162 -6.77 -9.02 -0.26
CA ALA A 162 -6.47 -8.66 -1.64
C ALA A 162 -7.72 -8.22 -2.42
N PHE A 163 -8.84 -8.90 -2.23
CA PHE A 163 -10.12 -8.54 -2.83
C PHE A 163 -10.62 -7.19 -2.34
N SER A 164 -10.58 -6.95 -1.03
CA SER A 164 -10.96 -5.66 -0.45
C SER A 164 -10.06 -4.52 -0.94
N GLN A 165 -8.75 -4.75 -1.08
CA GLN A 165 -7.84 -3.75 -1.65
C GLN A 165 -8.14 -3.46 -3.13
N LEU A 166 -8.57 -4.46 -3.91
CA LEU A 166 -9.06 -4.22 -5.26
C LEU A 166 -10.31 -3.33 -5.25
N LEU A 167 -11.25 -3.54 -4.34
CA LEU A 167 -12.42 -2.67 -4.20
C LEU A 167 -12.00 -1.25 -3.81
N VAL A 168 -11.12 -1.10 -2.82
CA VAL A 168 -10.55 0.21 -2.42
C VAL A 168 -9.89 0.93 -3.60
N SER A 169 -9.22 0.21 -4.51
CA SER A 169 -8.57 0.81 -5.68
C SER A 169 -9.56 1.35 -6.72
N ARG A 170 -10.80 0.85 -6.74
CA ARG A 170 -11.84 1.19 -7.71
C ARG A 170 -12.80 2.27 -7.21
N GLU A 171 -12.85 2.49 -5.91
CA GLU A 171 -13.79 3.40 -5.28
C GLU A 171 -13.18 4.79 -5.00
N PRO A 172 -14.03 5.85 -4.93
CA PRO A 172 -13.56 7.20 -4.69
C PRO A 172 -12.90 7.33 -3.32
N ALA A 173 -11.97 8.29 -3.18
CA ALA A 173 -11.19 8.49 -1.96
C ALA A 173 -12.05 8.62 -0.69
N SER A 174 -13.24 9.22 -0.80
CA SER A 174 -14.20 9.38 0.30
C SER A 174 -14.76 8.07 0.86
N GLN A 175 -14.71 6.97 0.11
CA GLN A 175 -15.26 5.68 0.52
C GLN A 175 -14.19 4.69 1.01
N LYS A 176 -12.91 4.93 0.71
CA LYS A 176 -11.82 3.99 0.97
C LYS A 176 -11.70 3.58 2.44
N SER A 177 -11.83 4.52 3.37
CA SER A 177 -11.77 4.25 4.81
C SER A 177 -12.93 3.37 5.29
N SER A 178 -14.15 3.63 4.82
CA SER A 178 -15.34 2.83 5.12
C SER A 178 -15.20 1.42 4.58
N ILE A 179 -14.72 1.25 3.36
CA ILE A 179 -14.48 -0.07 2.74
C ILE A 179 -13.48 -0.89 3.55
N LEU A 180 -12.37 -0.28 3.98
CA LEU A 180 -11.38 -0.97 4.81
C LEU A 180 -11.95 -1.37 6.18
N THR A 181 -12.77 -0.49 6.77
CA THR A 181 -13.45 -0.75 8.05
C THR A 181 -14.43 -1.91 7.91
N ASN A 182 -15.32 -1.85 6.92
CA ASN A 182 -16.28 -2.90 6.62
C ASN A 182 -15.57 -4.22 6.33
N SER A 183 -14.53 -4.22 5.50
CA SER A 183 -13.72 -5.41 5.21
C SER A 183 -13.18 -6.07 6.47
N LYS A 184 -12.70 -5.30 7.45
CA LYS A 184 -12.24 -5.83 8.72
C LYS A 184 -13.39 -6.45 9.52
N THR A 185 -14.50 -5.72 9.67
CA THR A 185 -15.69 -6.19 10.40
C THR A 185 -16.27 -7.47 9.79
N ILE A 186 -16.35 -7.55 8.46
CA ILE A 186 -16.83 -8.75 7.76
C ILE A 186 -15.92 -9.94 7.99
N TRP A 187 -14.60 -9.74 7.94
CA TRP A 187 -13.65 -10.82 8.22
C TRP A 187 -13.81 -11.35 9.65
N GLU A 188 -13.83 -10.46 10.64
CA GLU A 188 -13.97 -10.81 12.06
C GLU A 188 -15.30 -11.52 12.31
N GLY A 189 -16.42 -10.97 11.82
CA GLY A 189 -17.73 -11.60 11.95
C GLY A 189 -17.80 -12.99 11.31
N CYS A 190 -17.16 -13.18 10.15
CA CYS A 190 -17.13 -14.51 9.52
C CYS A 190 -16.24 -15.52 10.26
N VAL A 191 -15.15 -15.08 10.89
CA VAL A 191 -14.33 -15.94 11.76
C VAL A 191 -15.13 -16.39 12.98
N ASP A 192 -15.93 -15.51 13.59
CA ASP A 192 -16.77 -15.84 14.73
C ASP A 192 -17.87 -16.85 14.36
N VAL A 193 -18.45 -16.72 13.15
CA VAL A 193 -19.39 -17.70 12.59
C VAL A 193 -18.77 -19.08 12.39
N GLU A 194 -17.52 -19.16 11.89
CA GLU A 194 -16.83 -20.44 11.71
C GLU A 194 -16.46 -21.08 13.07
N GLU A 195 -16.00 -20.28 14.04
CA GLU A 195 -15.71 -20.76 15.40
C GLU A 195 -16.97 -21.31 16.09
N SER A 196 -18.12 -20.67 15.83
CA SER A 196 -19.42 -21.12 16.33
C SER A 196 -20.05 -22.25 15.52
N SER A 197 -19.35 -22.79 14.51
CA SER A 197 -19.91 -23.84 13.67
C SER A 197 -20.23 -25.11 14.47
N PRO A 198 -21.27 -25.89 14.09
CA PRO A 198 -21.59 -27.15 14.77
C PRO A 198 -20.42 -28.14 14.82
N ILE A 199 -19.54 -28.10 13.82
CA ILE A 199 -18.33 -28.94 13.78
C ILE A 199 -17.35 -28.48 14.87
N ILE A 200 -16.95 -27.21 14.90
CA ILE A 200 -15.99 -26.71 15.89
C ILE A 200 -16.52 -26.85 17.31
N SER A 201 -17.78 -26.48 17.55
CA SER A 201 -18.41 -26.60 18.88
C SER A 201 -18.51 -28.05 19.35
N SER A 202 -18.95 -28.98 18.50
CA SER A 202 -19.00 -30.41 18.86
C SER A 202 -17.62 -31.02 19.08
N CYS A 203 -16.61 -30.54 18.35
CA CYS A 203 -15.21 -30.95 18.54
C CYS A 203 -14.62 -30.41 19.84
N ALA A 204 -14.87 -29.14 20.15
CA ALA A 204 -14.44 -28.51 21.40
C ALA A 204 -15.03 -29.21 22.62
N ALA A 205 -16.30 -29.65 22.56
CA ALA A 205 -16.96 -30.39 23.63
C ALA A 205 -16.30 -31.76 23.95
N LYS A 206 -15.51 -32.32 23.02
CA LYS A 206 -14.78 -33.59 23.23
C LYS A 206 -13.41 -33.41 23.89
N LEU A 207 -12.95 -32.16 24.05
CA LEU A 207 -11.68 -31.82 24.67
C LEU A 207 -11.93 -31.10 25.99
N SER A 208 -11.15 -31.41 27.02
CA SER A 208 -11.12 -30.53 28.20
C SER A 208 -10.54 -29.17 27.81
N LYS A 209 -10.95 -28.11 28.51
CA LYS A 209 -10.43 -26.74 28.29
C LYS A 209 -8.89 -26.69 28.29
N ASN A 210 -8.26 -27.39 29.23
CA ASN A 210 -6.79 -27.45 29.32
C ASN A 210 -6.18 -28.18 28.12
N CYS A 211 -6.79 -29.28 27.66
CA CYS A 211 -6.30 -29.99 26.48
C CYS A 211 -6.47 -29.17 25.20
N GLY A 212 -7.60 -28.47 25.02
CA GLY A 212 -7.78 -27.56 23.90
C GLY A 212 -6.72 -26.46 23.84
N GLU A 213 -6.39 -25.86 24.99
CA GLU A 213 -5.34 -24.84 25.06
C GLU A 213 -3.94 -25.41 24.83
N GLU A 214 -3.63 -26.60 25.35
CA GLU A 214 -2.37 -27.32 25.03
C GLU A 214 -2.23 -27.49 23.51
N VAL A 215 -3.24 -28.07 22.85
CA VAL A 215 -3.21 -28.30 21.40
C VAL A 215 -3.05 -26.99 20.63
N LYS A 216 -3.75 -25.93 21.03
CA LYS A 216 -3.61 -24.60 20.43
C LYS A 216 -2.19 -24.08 20.50
N LEU A 217 -1.59 -24.06 21.69
CA LEU A 217 -0.24 -23.54 21.90
C LEU A 217 0.81 -24.36 21.16
N SER A 218 0.64 -25.69 21.13
CA SER A 218 1.48 -26.60 20.36
C SER A 218 1.39 -26.30 18.86
N VAL A 219 0.18 -26.17 18.31
CA VAL A 219 -0.05 -25.90 16.87
C VAL A 219 0.53 -24.55 16.47
N LEU A 220 0.34 -23.51 17.29
CA LEU A 220 0.90 -22.18 17.04
C LEU A 220 2.43 -22.11 17.27
N GLY A 221 3.04 -23.16 17.81
CA GLY A 221 4.49 -23.24 18.00
C GLY A 221 5.03 -22.36 19.12
N HIS A 222 4.18 -21.87 20.04
CA HIS A 222 4.62 -20.94 21.10
C HIS A 222 5.40 -21.61 22.23
N GLN A 223 5.44 -22.94 22.32
CA GLN A 223 6.04 -23.63 23.47
C GLN A 223 6.83 -24.89 23.17
N GLY A 224 6.84 -25.41 21.93
CA GLY A 224 7.46 -26.71 21.64
C GLY A 224 6.91 -27.87 22.50
N SER A 225 5.84 -27.64 23.25
CA SER A 225 5.22 -28.61 24.14
C SER A 225 4.38 -29.54 23.30
N VAL A 226 4.77 -30.80 23.25
CA VAL A 226 3.89 -31.86 22.74
C VAL A 226 2.71 -31.97 23.71
N PRO A 227 1.45 -32.06 23.24
CA PRO A 227 0.33 -32.26 24.13
C PRO A 227 0.56 -33.46 25.05
N THR A 228 0.12 -33.38 26.30
CA THR A 228 0.31 -34.48 27.26
C THR A 228 -0.32 -35.78 26.75
N ASN A 229 0.18 -36.96 27.16
CA ASN A 229 -0.43 -38.25 26.76
C ASN A 229 -1.94 -38.32 27.08
N LYS A 230 -2.38 -37.69 28.17
CA LYS A 230 -3.80 -37.54 28.52
C LYS A 230 -4.54 -36.66 27.52
N CYS A 231 -3.93 -35.57 27.06
CA CYS A 231 -4.51 -34.72 26.03
C CYS A 231 -4.49 -35.39 24.65
N CYS A 232 -3.38 -36.02 24.24
CA CYS A 232 -3.30 -36.79 22.99
C CYS A 232 -4.39 -37.86 22.89
N ARG A 233 -4.68 -38.61 23.96
CA ARG A 233 -5.81 -39.56 23.96
C ARG A 233 -7.16 -38.89 23.76
N GLN A 234 -7.38 -37.69 24.31
CA GLN A 234 -8.61 -36.94 24.05
C GLN A 234 -8.68 -36.44 22.60
N LEU A 235 -7.56 -35.92 22.07
CA LEU A 235 -7.46 -35.44 20.69
C LEU A 235 -7.69 -36.56 19.66
N VAL A 236 -7.08 -37.73 19.84
CA VAL A 236 -7.29 -38.87 18.95
C VAL A 236 -8.73 -39.38 19.05
N ARG A 237 -9.32 -39.40 20.25
CA ARG A 237 -10.74 -39.76 20.45
C ARG A 237 -11.71 -38.74 19.85
N SER A 238 -11.36 -37.46 19.83
CA SER A 238 -12.18 -36.44 19.18
C SER A 238 -12.21 -36.64 17.66
N GLY A 239 -11.10 -37.15 17.11
CA GLY A 239 -10.96 -37.63 15.75
C GLY A 239 -10.22 -36.65 14.84
N LYS A 240 -9.64 -37.15 13.74
CA LYS A 240 -8.82 -36.34 12.82
C LYS A 240 -9.57 -35.14 12.28
N THR A 241 -10.84 -35.30 11.95
CA THR A 241 -11.71 -34.22 11.47
C THR A 241 -11.77 -33.05 12.46
N CYS A 242 -11.82 -33.33 13.76
CA CYS A 242 -11.83 -32.28 14.79
C CYS A 242 -10.50 -31.55 14.88
N HIS A 243 -9.40 -32.29 14.84
CA HIS A 243 -8.06 -31.70 14.83
C HIS A 243 -7.82 -30.82 13.59
N ASP A 244 -8.16 -31.34 12.41
CA ASP A 244 -8.00 -30.63 11.14
C ASP A 244 -8.86 -29.35 11.11
N ALA A 245 -10.12 -29.42 11.58
CA ALA A 245 -11.00 -28.27 11.63
C ALA A 245 -10.45 -27.17 12.56
N PHE A 246 -9.93 -27.56 13.73
CA PHE A 246 -9.30 -26.62 14.65
C PHE A 246 -8.03 -25.98 14.06
N ALA A 247 -7.18 -26.78 13.41
CA ALA A 247 -5.97 -26.27 12.75
C ALA A 247 -6.31 -25.27 11.63
N GLN A 248 -7.34 -25.54 10.82
CA GLN A 248 -7.80 -24.63 9.78
C GLN A 248 -8.36 -23.31 10.34
N LEU A 249 -9.06 -23.37 11.48
CA LEU A 249 -9.50 -22.16 12.18
C LEU A 249 -8.30 -21.30 12.62
N LEU A 250 -7.25 -21.92 13.16
CA LEU A 250 -6.01 -21.21 13.53
C LEU A 250 -5.29 -20.63 12.30
N VAL A 251 -5.17 -21.38 11.21
CA VAL A 251 -4.62 -20.89 9.93
C VAL A 251 -5.37 -19.65 9.44
N SER A 252 -6.68 -19.60 9.67
CA SER A 252 -7.51 -18.48 9.24
C SER A 252 -7.29 -17.22 10.08
N ARG A 253 -6.94 -17.38 11.37
CA ARG A 253 -6.69 -16.27 12.30
C ARG A 253 -5.28 -15.69 12.15
N GLU A 254 -4.32 -16.52 11.77
CA GLU A 254 -2.91 -16.14 11.80
C GLU A 254 -2.42 -15.49 10.48
N PRO A 255 -1.36 -14.66 10.55
CA PRO A 255 -0.72 -14.07 9.39
C PRO A 255 -0.25 -15.12 8.37
N ALA A 256 -0.20 -14.74 7.09
CA ALA A 256 0.25 -15.61 6.01
C ALA A 256 1.64 -16.26 6.27
N SER A 257 2.54 -15.53 6.93
CA SER A 257 3.88 -16.00 7.30
C SER A 257 3.88 -17.18 8.28
N GLN A 258 2.80 -17.38 9.03
CA GLN A 258 2.71 -18.44 10.04
C GLN A 258 1.94 -19.68 9.54
N LYS A 259 1.17 -19.57 8.46
CA LYS A 259 0.26 -20.63 8.00
C LYS A 259 0.98 -21.95 7.72
N SER A 260 2.14 -21.92 7.08
CA SER A 260 2.94 -23.11 6.78
C SER A 260 3.43 -23.80 8.06
N SER A 261 3.91 -23.03 9.03
CA SER A 261 4.34 -23.53 10.34
C SER A 261 3.18 -24.14 11.11
N ILE A 262 2.02 -23.48 11.14
CA ILE A 262 0.80 -23.98 11.81
C ILE A 262 0.36 -25.33 11.23
N LEU A 263 0.32 -25.44 9.90
CA LEU A 263 -0.04 -26.70 9.23
C LEU A 263 0.99 -27.80 9.51
N THR A 264 2.27 -27.46 9.51
CA THR A 264 3.35 -28.40 9.81
C THR A 264 3.26 -28.89 11.24
N ASN A 265 3.14 -27.97 12.21
CA ASN A 265 3.01 -28.29 13.62
C ASN A 265 1.75 -29.13 13.88
N SER A 266 0.62 -28.75 13.28
CA SER A 266 -0.63 -29.50 13.37
C SER A 266 -0.46 -30.95 12.90
N LYS A 267 0.22 -31.16 11.76
CA LYS A 267 0.50 -32.51 11.26
C LYS A 267 1.37 -33.29 12.25
N THR A 268 2.48 -32.71 12.69
CA THR A 268 3.41 -33.33 13.65
C THR A 268 2.71 -33.73 14.96
N ILE A 269 1.85 -32.87 15.49
CA ILE A 269 1.09 -33.13 16.72
C ILE A 269 0.13 -34.29 16.54
N TRP A 270 -0.59 -34.33 15.41
CA TRP A 270 -1.53 -35.41 15.12
C TRP A 270 -0.81 -36.76 15.03
N GLU A 271 0.28 -36.81 14.27
CA GLU A 271 1.11 -38.01 14.10
C GLU A 271 1.67 -38.48 15.44
N GLY A 272 2.27 -37.58 16.23
CA GLY A 272 2.79 -37.91 17.55
C GLY A 272 1.73 -38.38 18.54
N CYS A 273 0.50 -37.84 18.48
CA CYS A 273 -0.58 -38.26 19.37
C CYS A 273 -1.19 -39.61 18.99
N ILE A 274 -1.17 -40.01 17.71
CA ILE A 274 -1.62 -41.35 17.28
C ILE A 274 -0.76 -42.44 17.91
N ASP A 275 0.55 -42.23 18.02
CA ASP A 275 1.51 -43.20 18.55
C ASP A 275 1.38 -43.43 20.06
N VAL A 276 0.65 -42.54 20.75
CA VAL A 276 0.41 -42.57 22.21
C VAL A 276 -0.95 -43.21 22.57
N ARG A 277 -1.71 -43.65 21.55
CA ARG A 277 -3.08 -44.18 21.66
C ARG A 277 -3.25 -45.31 22.67
#